data_AF-A0A1U7WZR8-F1
#
_entry.id   AF-A0A1U7WZR8-F1
#
_cell.length_a   1.000
_cell.length_b   1.000
_cell.length_c   1.000
_cell.angle_alpha   90.00
_cell.angle_beta   90.00
_cell.angle_gamma   90.00
#
_symmetry.space_group_name_H-M   'P 1'
#
loop_
_entity.id
_entity.type
_entity.pdbx_description
1 polymer ?
#
loop_
_entity_poly.entity_id
_entity_poly.type
_entity_poly.pdbx_seq_one_letter_code
_entity_poly.pdbx_strand_id
1 'polypeptide(L)'
;MGKFDWRYVTLFVLILVWSVNGGIEGVIKVNYKFSGSERNLRALKAHDEMRHLRILAGIDLPIGGIGRPDSVGLYYAKIGVGTPSNSYYVQVDTGSDIMWVNCITCQECPRRGYHGLELTLYNPRDSLTGKLIVCGHSFCKDIDRGSGSGCSGNTSCTYSQVYGDGSYSRGYFVEDVVQYDQVSGDLQTKSSNGSVIFGCGASQSGDLSSSDEALDGVLGFGKSNSSMLSQLASSGRVTKKFAHCLDSVNGGGIFAIGNVVQPKVNMTPLVPNQPHYNVNMMAVEVGYQFLNLSVDVLMNGENNGVIIDSGTTLAYLPEVIYGPLVKKIFSWQPDLKLRTIHDEYTCFEYSGSVDDGFPQVTFHFENSLSLRVRPHEYLFPYEDLFCIGWQNSGTQSRDKWNLTLFGDLVLSNKLVLYDLENQAIGWTEYNCSSSIELKDEITGSVRLVGAHSLSSGSSLTAQMALTIFLLLVALLHNYLFNW
;
A
#
# COMPACT_ATOMS: atom_id res chain seq x y z
N MET A 1 17.18 51.44 35.86
CA MET A 1 16.70 50.52 34.81
C MET A 1 17.81 50.37 33.79
N GLY A 2 18.55 49.26 33.82
CA GLY A 2 19.60 49.00 32.82
C GLY A 2 18.94 48.66 31.48
N LYS A 3 19.33 49.36 30.40
CA LYS A 3 18.93 49.01 29.04
C LYS A 3 19.52 47.64 28.71
N PHE A 4 18.67 46.64 28.55
CA PHE A 4 19.06 45.32 28.09
C PHE A 4 19.41 45.42 26.60
N ASP A 5 20.67 45.16 26.24
CA ASP A 5 21.17 45.31 24.88
C ASP A 5 20.82 44.09 24.03
N TRP A 6 19.81 44.23 23.19
CA TRP A 6 19.27 43.14 22.35
C TRP A 6 20.17 42.75 21.18
N ARG A 7 21.30 43.44 20.97
CA ARG A 7 22.35 42.99 20.05
C ARG A 7 22.92 41.64 20.46
N TYR A 8 22.95 41.34 21.76
CA TYR A 8 23.44 40.04 22.25
C TYR A 8 22.48 38.89 21.95
N VAL A 9 21.16 39.14 21.84
CA VAL A 9 20.17 38.09 21.54
C VAL A 9 20.19 37.74 20.06
N THR A 10 20.30 38.75 19.18
CA THR A 10 20.49 38.52 17.73
C THR A 10 21.83 37.87 17.43
N LEU A 11 22.90 38.22 18.15
CA LEU A 11 24.19 37.52 18.08
C LEU A 11 24.06 36.06 18.57
N PHE A 12 23.29 35.80 19.63
CA PHE A 12 23.09 34.45 20.15
C PHE A 12 22.30 33.56 19.18
N VAL A 13 21.29 34.12 18.50
CA VAL A 13 20.55 33.42 17.44
C VAL A 13 21.43 33.16 16.21
N LEU A 14 22.29 34.11 15.82
CA LEU A 14 23.27 33.91 14.74
C LEU A 14 24.36 32.89 15.10
N ILE A 15 24.81 32.85 16.36
CA ILE A 15 25.77 31.85 16.86
C ILE A 15 25.12 30.46 16.89
N LEU A 16 23.84 30.35 17.28
CA LEU A 16 23.09 29.10 17.17
C LEU A 16 22.98 28.64 15.71
N VAL A 17 22.70 29.54 14.77
CA VAL A 17 22.66 29.23 13.32
C VAL A 17 24.04 28.85 12.77
N TRP A 18 25.13 29.46 13.23
CA TRP A 18 26.50 29.11 12.82
C TRP A 18 27.04 27.83 13.48
N SER A 19 26.64 27.54 14.71
CA SER A 19 27.05 26.32 15.42
C SER A 19 26.46 25.03 14.82
N VAL A 20 25.53 25.14 13.87
CA VAL A 20 24.97 24.01 13.11
C VAL A 20 25.82 23.65 11.88
N ASN A 21 26.84 24.45 11.52
CA ASN A 21 27.79 24.11 10.44
C ASN A 21 29.21 23.79 10.94
N GLY A 22 29.38 23.53 12.23
CA GLY A 22 30.61 22.96 12.78
C GLY A 22 30.58 21.44 12.69
N GLY A 23 31.13 20.88 11.61
CA GLY A 23 31.44 19.46 11.54
C GLY A 23 32.36 19.07 12.70
N ILE A 24 31.85 18.27 13.64
CA ILE A 24 32.70 17.59 14.61
C ILE A 24 33.39 16.47 13.83
N GLU A 25 34.62 16.69 13.38
CA GLU A 25 35.57 15.61 13.07
C GLU A 25 35.96 14.91 14.40
N GLY A 26 34.98 14.21 14.97
CA GLY A 26 35.23 13.25 16.02
C GLY A 26 35.65 11.96 15.34
N VAL A 27 36.96 11.71 15.27
CA VAL A 27 37.46 10.37 14.98
C VAL A 27 36.93 9.45 16.08
N ILE A 28 35.88 8.70 15.78
CA ILE A 28 35.43 7.60 16.63
C ILE A 28 36.61 6.65 16.71
N LYS A 29 37.27 6.58 17.87
CA LYS A 29 38.18 5.48 18.17
C LYS A 29 37.33 4.23 18.27
N VAL A 30 37.25 3.50 17.16
CA VAL A 30 36.60 2.21 17.07
C VAL A 30 37.44 1.23 17.88
N ASN A 31 37.10 1.06 19.16
CA ASN A 31 37.61 -0.07 19.92
C ASN A 31 36.90 -1.32 19.38
N TYR A 32 37.64 -2.20 18.70
CA TYR A 32 37.13 -3.51 18.31
C TYR A 32 36.55 -4.21 19.54
N LYS A 33 35.35 -4.79 19.41
CA LYS A 33 34.62 -5.49 20.49
C LYS A 33 35.46 -6.56 21.23
N PHE A 34 36.53 -7.05 20.61
CA PHE A 34 37.46 -8.04 21.15
C PHE A 34 38.83 -7.48 21.56
N SER A 35 38.97 -6.17 21.76
CA SER A 35 40.25 -5.63 22.27
C SER A 35 40.52 -6.18 23.68
N GLY A 36 41.69 -6.80 23.87
CA GLY A 36 42.11 -7.35 25.16
C GLY A 36 41.55 -8.73 25.57
N SER A 37 40.75 -9.40 24.73
CA SER A 37 40.27 -10.77 25.01
C SER A 37 40.96 -11.80 24.10
N GLU A 38 41.27 -13.00 24.61
CA GLU A 38 41.78 -14.10 23.77
C GLU A 38 40.78 -14.42 22.65
N ARG A 39 41.26 -14.37 21.40
CA ARG A 39 40.45 -14.61 20.19
C ARG A 39 40.05 -16.08 20.10
N ASN A 40 38.92 -16.45 20.70
CA ASN A 40 38.35 -17.78 20.53
C ASN A 40 37.71 -17.90 19.13
N LEU A 41 38.19 -18.86 18.32
CA LEU A 41 37.68 -19.14 16.98
C LEU A 41 36.17 -19.41 16.97
N ARG A 42 35.62 -20.00 18.04
CA ARG A 42 34.17 -20.23 18.20
C ARG A 42 33.40 -18.92 18.38
N ALA A 43 33.96 -17.93 19.07
CA ALA A 43 33.32 -16.62 19.25
C ALA A 43 33.38 -15.77 17.97
N LEU A 44 34.48 -15.87 17.20
CA LEU A 44 34.58 -15.27 15.87
C LEU A 44 33.60 -15.92 14.89
N LYS A 45 33.49 -17.24 14.88
CA LYS A 45 32.52 -17.96 14.05
C LYS A 45 31.08 -17.63 14.42
N ALA A 46 30.74 -17.55 15.72
CA ALA A 46 29.41 -17.12 16.16
C ALA A 46 29.12 -15.64 15.81
N HIS A 47 30.14 -14.77 15.86
CA HIS A 47 30.03 -13.38 15.44
C HIS A 47 29.82 -13.24 13.92
N ASP A 48 30.58 -14.00 13.12
CA ASP A 48 30.45 -14.06 11.67
C ASP A 48 29.13 -14.71 11.26
N GLU A 49 28.70 -15.79 11.94
CA GLU A 49 27.38 -16.40 11.76
C GLU A 49 26.28 -15.37 12.02
N MET A 50 26.32 -14.60 13.12
CA MET A 50 25.35 -13.51 13.36
C MET A 50 25.41 -12.37 12.32
N ARG A 51 26.55 -12.17 11.65
CA ARG A 51 26.71 -11.21 10.54
C ARG A 51 26.24 -11.76 9.20
N HIS A 52 26.24 -13.09 9.05
CA HIS A 52 25.85 -13.83 7.86
C HIS A 52 24.43 -14.42 7.93
N LEU A 53 23.78 -14.38 9.09
CA LEU A 53 22.34 -14.62 9.21
C LEU A 53 21.63 -13.56 8.36
N ARG A 54 21.07 -14.01 7.22
CA ARG A 54 20.15 -13.22 6.40
C ARG A 54 19.05 -12.70 7.30
N ILE A 55 18.99 -11.42 7.64
CA ILE A 55 17.92 -10.93 8.53
C ILE A 55 16.61 -10.96 7.74
N LEU A 56 15.77 -11.98 7.96
CA LEU A 56 14.37 -12.00 7.50
C LEU A 56 13.60 -11.04 8.40
N ALA A 57 13.59 -9.77 7.99
CA ALA A 57 13.03 -8.73 8.82
C ALA A 57 11.54 -8.54 8.58
N GLY A 58 10.81 -8.23 9.66
CA GLY A 58 9.52 -7.58 9.51
C GLY A 58 9.69 -6.17 8.94
N ILE A 59 8.83 -5.79 8.01
CA ILE A 59 8.70 -4.41 7.53
C ILE A 59 7.36 -3.88 8.01
N ASP A 60 7.39 -2.67 8.55
CA ASP A 60 6.21 -1.84 8.80
C ASP A 60 6.15 -0.82 7.67
N LEU A 61 5.08 -0.82 6.88
CA LEU A 61 4.92 0.10 5.76
C LEU A 61 3.91 1.16 6.16
N PRO A 62 4.32 2.43 6.39
CA PRO A 62 3.40 3.48 6.76
C PRO A 62 2.37 3.71 5.65
N ILE A 63 1.09 3.61 5.98
CA ILE A 63 -0.01 3.83 5.05
C ILE A 63 -0.88 5.03 5.41
N GLY A 64 -1.45 5.67 4.39
CA GLY A 64 -2.51 6.67 4.50
C GLY A 64 -3.53 6.48 3.39
N GLY A 65 -4.42 7.47 3.24
CA GLY A 65 -5.55 7.40 2.32
C GLY A 65 -6.80 6.81 2.98
N ILE A 66 -7.87 6.69 2.20
CA ILE A 66 -9.16 6.17 2.64
C ILE A 66 -9.89 5.54 1.44
N GLY A 67 -10.27 4.27 1.57
CA GLY A 67 -10.89 3.47 0.50
C GLY A 67 -12.35 3.78 0.22
N ARG A 68 -12.85 4.96 0.63
CA ARG A 68 -14.24 5.35 0.42
C ARG A 68 -14.43 6.02 -0.95
N PRO A 69 -15.41 5.57 -1.77
CA PRO A 69 -15.66 6.14 -3.10
C PRO A 69 -16.07 7.61 -3.08
N ASP A 70 -16.71 8.07 -2.00
CA ASP A 70 -17.09 9.48 -1.81
C ASP A 70 -15.94 10.36 -1.31
N SER A 71 -14.72 9.82 -1.24
CA SER A 71 -13.51 10.53 -0.85
C SER A 71 -12.38 10.34 -1.86
N VAL A 72 -11.50 9.36 -1.67
CA VAL A 72 -10.30 9.14 -2.51
C VAL A 72 -10.32 7.79 -3.19
N GLY A 73 -11.01 6.83 -2.57
CA GLY A 73 -11.08 5.47 -3.07
C GLY A 73 -9.78 4.66 -3.04
N LEU A 74 -8.71 5.12 -2.37
CA LEU A 74 -7.43 4.39 -2.36
C LEU A 74 -6.64 4.51 -1.06
N TYR A 75 -5.71 3.57 -0.86
CA TYR A 75 -4.66 3.61 0.15
C TYR A 75 -3.28 3.70 -0.49
N TYR A 76 -2.39 4.45 0.15
CA TYR A 76 -1.03 4.66 -0.32
C TYR A 76 0.00 4.48 0.79
N ALA A 77 1.20 4.07 0.39
CA ALA A 77 2.35 3.89 1.25
C ALA A 77 3.42 4.95 0.96
N LYS A 78 4.27 5.22 1.96
CA LYS A 78 5.49 6.00 1.77
C LYS A 78 6.72 5.10 1.71
N ILE A 79 7.50 5.22 0.64
CA ILE A 79 8.79 4.53 0.47
C ILE A 79 9.88 5.51 0.08
N GLY A 80 11.15 5.12 0.29
CA GLY A 80 12.30 5.85 -0.24
C GLY A 80 12.86 5.18 -1.49
N VAL A 81 13.32 5.95 -2.48
CA VAL A 81 14.01 5.40 -3.66
C VAL A 81 15.27 6.21 -3.96
N GLY A 82 16.38 5.51 -4.23
CA GLY A 82 17.65 6.08 -4.70
C GLY A 82 18.70 6.32 -3.62
N THR A 83 19.88 6.75 -4.08
CA THR A 83 21.00 7.18 -3.23
C THR A 83 21.55 8.54 -3.70
N PRO A 84 21.30 9.66 -3.01
CA PRO A 84 20.48 9.79 -1.80
C PRO A 84 19.01 9.46 -2.05
N SER A 85 18.30 9.09 -0.98
CA SER A 85 16.91 8.63 -1.07
C SER A 85 15.94 9.80 -1.12
N ASN A 86 15.00 9.73 -2.05
CA ASN A 86 13.84 10.62 -2.14
C ASN A 86 12.57 9.87 -1.70
N SER A 87 11.62 10.56 -1.09
CA SER A 87 10.34 9.96 -0.67
C SER A 87 9.36 9.90 -1.83
N TYR A 88 8.64 8.78 -1.94
CA TYR A 88 7.57 8.55 -2.90
C TYR A 88 6.33 8.04 -2.16
N TYR A 89 5.17 8.60 -2.50
CA TYR A 89 3.85 8.14 -2.09
C TYR A 89 3.25 7.32 -3.21
N VAL A 90 3.05 6.03 -2.97
CA VAL A 90 2.68 5.05 -4.00
C VAL A 90 1.43 4.31 -3.58
N GLN A 91 0.49 4.13 -4.50
CA GLN A 91 -0.73 3.34 -4.23
C GLN A 91 -0.34 1.91 -3.89
N VAL A 92 -0.96 1.32 -2.88
CA VAL A 92 -0.72 -0.09 -2.56
C VAL A 92 -1.72 -0.96 -3.29
N ASP A 93 -1.23 -1.87 -4.12
CA ASP A 93 -2.06 -2.60 -5.07
C ASP A 93 -1.70 -4.09 -5.06
N THR A 94 -2.58 -4.94 -4.53
CA THR A 94 -2.41 -6.40 -4.57
C THR A 94 -2.84 -7.04 -5.89
N GLY A 95 -3.53 -6.29 -6.75
CA GLY A 95 -4.03 -6.69 -8.06
C GLY A 95 -2.98 -6.62 -9.16
N SER A 96 -1.89 -5.87 -8.97
CA SER A 96 -0.76 -5.80 -9.92
C SER A 96 0.58 -6.25 -9.34
N ASP A 97 1.48 -6.73 -10.22
CA ASP A 97 2.78 -7.23 -9.81
C ASP A 97 3.86 -6.14 -9.71
N ILE A 98 3.87 -5.18 -10.64
CA ILE A 98 5.02 -4.30 -10.85
C ILE A 98 4.92 -3.07 -9.95
N MET A 99 5.94 -2.84 -9.13
CA MET A 99 6.19 -1.50 -8.59
C MET A 99 6.64 -0.58 -9.73
N TRP A 100 6.07 0.61 -9.84
CA TRP A 100 6.57 1.65 -10.73
C TRP A 100 6.37 3.04 -10.14
N VAL A 101 7.22 3.99 -10.55
CA VAL A 101 7.12 5.40 -10.19
C VAL A 101 7.20 6.28 -11.43
N ASN A 102 6.58 7.46 -11.38
CA ASN A 102 6.65 8.45 -12.44
C ASN A 102 8.08 8.93 -12.62
N CYS A 103 8.58 8.90 -13.86
CA CYS A 103 9.94 9.32 -14.16
C CYS A 103 10.01 10.71 -14.77
N ILE A 104 11.18 11.34 -14.71
CA ILE A 104 11.39 12.68 -15.31
C ILE A 104 11.15 12.71 -16.83
N THR A 105 11.22 11.57 -17.50
CA THR A 105 10.92 11.42 -18.94
C THR A 105 9.43 11.52 -19.26
N CYS A 106 8.59 11.46 -18.23
CA CYS A 106 7.14 11.50 -18.32
C CYS A 106 6.65 12.96 -18.51
N GLN A 107 6.31 13.31 -19.75
CA GLN A 107 5.94 14.69 -20.10
C GLN A 107 4.48 15.01 -19.77
N GLU A 108 3.57 14.07 -20.02
CA GLU A 108 2.11 14.24 -19.89
C GLU A 108 1.58 13.80 -18.51
N CYS A 109 2.49 13.57 -17.58
CA CYS A 109 2.19 12.89 -16.32
C CYS A 109 1.94 13.95 -15.24
N PRO A 110 1.00 13.69 -14.32
CA PRO A 110 0.60 14.66 -13.32
C PRO A 110 1.81 15.13 -12.52
N ARG A 111 1.82 16.41 -12.18
CA ARG A 111 2.86 17.04 -11.33
C ARG A 111 2.34 17.36 -9.93
N ARG A 112 1.02 17.38 -9.80
CA ARG A 112 0.29 17.49 -8.55
C ARG A 112 -0.75 16.39 -8.50
N GLY A 113 -1.02 15.93 -7.29
CA GLY A 113 -1.86 14.79 -7.01
C GLY A 113 -2.80 15.04 -5.85
N TYR A 114 -3.21 13.93 -5.25
CA TYR A 114 -4.05 13.85 -4.07
C TYR A 114 -3.77 14.95 -3.02
N HIS A 115 -4.79 15.77 -2.67
CA HIS A 115 -4.69 16.91 -1.73
C HIS A 115 -3.58 17.93 -2.05
N GLY A 116 -3.25 18.12 -3.33
CA GLY A 116 -2.20 19.04 -3.75
C GLY A 116 -0.78 18.53 -3.46
N LEU A 117 -0.62 17.22 -3.26
CA LEU A 117 0.69 16.58 -3.16
C LEU A 117 1.53 16.93 -4.39
N GLU A 118 2.71 17.50 -4.19
CA GLU A 118 3.68 17.68 -5.27
C GLU A 118 4.34 16.35 -5.58
N LEU A 119 4.16 15.87 -6.82
CA LEU A 119 4.61 14.54 -7.22
C LEU A 119 6.11 14.55 -7.49
N THR A 120 6.81 13.59 -6.90
CA THR A 120 8.23 13.34 -7.06
C THR A 120 8.47 12.51 -8.31
N LEU A 121 9.26 13.05 -9.23
CA LEU A 121 9.66 12.33 -10.43
C LEU A 121 11.03 11.70 -10.27
N TYR A 122 11.09 10.39 -10.48
CA TYR A 122 12.35 9.65 -10.41
C TYR A 122 13.25 9.96 -11.61
N ASN A 123 14.51 10.28 -11.31
CA ASN A 123 15.58 10.40 -12.29
C ASN A 123 16.68 9.39 -11.98
N PRO A 124 16.86 8.35 -12.84
CA PRO A 124 17.92 7.36 -12.63
C PRO A 124 19.32 7.98 -12.54
N ARG A 125 19.55 9.16 -13.15
CA ARG A 125 20.86 9.82 -13.16
C ARG A 125 21.18 10.57 -11.88
N ASP A 126 20.17 10.89 -11.07
CA ASP A 126 20.35 11.61 -9.81
C ASP A 126 20.64 10.65 -8.65
N SER A 127 20.51 9.34 -8.89
CA SER A 127 20.82 8.28 -7.92
C SER A 127 22.16 7.62 -8.23
N LEU A 128 23.04 7.56 -7.22
CA LEU A 128 24.32 6.85 -7.30
C LEU A 128 24.18 5.32 -7.44
N THR A 129 23.00 4.78 -7.11
CA THR A 129 22.69 3.35 -7.17
C THR A 129 21.75 2.98 -8.33
N GLY A 130 21.23 3.97 -9.06
CA GLY A 130 20.33 3.78 -10.20
C GLY A 130 21.04 3.16 -11.40
N LYS A 131 20.45 2.09 -11.95
CA LYS A 131 20.95 1.40 -13.15
C LYS A 131 19.82 1.09 -14.10
N LEU A 132 20.04 1.34 -15.39
CA LEU A 132 19.12 0.92 -16.43
C LEU A 132 19.18 -0.60 -16.60
N ILE A 133 18.01 -1.26 -16.67
CA ILE A 133 17.94 -2.68 -17.02
C ILE A 133 17.86 -2.79 -18.54
N VAL A 134 18.75 -3.59 -19.12
CA VAL A 134 18.79 -3.89 -20.55
C VAL A 134 18.19 -5.26 -20.86
N CYS A 135 17.82 -5.50 -22.11
CA CYS A 135 17.24 -6.77 -22.58
C CYS A 135 18.14 -8.00 -22.28
N GLY A 136 19.46 -7.82 -22.24
CA GLY A 136 20.39 -8.88 -21.89
C GLY A 136 20.29 -9.37 -20.43
N HIS A 137 19.68 -8.59 -19.53
CA HIS A 137 19.56 -8.89 -18.11
C HIS A 137 18.62 -10.07 -17.84
N SER A 138 18.93 -10.92 -16.86
CA SER A 138 18.14 -12.12 -16.54
C SER A 138 16.69 -11.79 -16.20
N PHE A 139 16.46 -10.79 -15.34
CA PHE A 139 15.12 -10.30 -15.00
C PHE A 139 14.29 -9.95 -16.24
N CYS A 140 14.89 -9.23 -17.20
CA CYS A 140 14.19 -8.85 -18.42
C CYS A 140 13.79 -10.07 -19.25
N LYS A 141 14.72 -11.03 -19.40
CA LYS A 141 14.44 -12.28 -20.12
C LYS A 141 13.36 -13.12 -19.45
N ASP A 142 13.26 -13.09 -18.13
CA ASP A 142 12.26 -13.87 -17.40
C ASP A 142 10.86 -13.27 -17.55
N ILE A 143 10.74 -11.94 -17.61
CA ILE A 143 9.46 -11.24 -17.85
C ILE A 143 9.06 -11.24 -19.33
N ASP A 144 10.03 -11.17 -20.25
CA ASP A 144 9.79 -11.12 -21.70
C ASP A 144 9.52 -12.50 -22.33
N ARG A 145 9.59 -13.59 -21.53
CA ARG A 145 9.18 -14.95 -21.94
C ARG A 145 7.67 -15.02 -22.19
N GLY A 146 7.23 -14.45 -23.32
CA GLY A 146 5.84 -14.51 -23.77
C GLY A 146 5.40 -13.33 -24.64
N SER A 147 6.08 -12.18 -24.55
CA SER A 147 5.59 -10.94 -25.18
C SER A 147 5.97 -10.80 -26.65
N GLY A 148 6.94 -11.57 -27.14
CA GLY A 148 7.49 -11.40 -28.50
C GLY A 148 8.01 -9.99 -28.76
N SER A 149 8.25 -9.21 -27.69
CA SER A 149 8.73 -7.85 -27.79
C SER A 149 10.16 -7.93 -28.34
N GLY A 150 10.49 -7.09 -29.31
CA GLY A 150 11.80 -7.08 -29.98
C GLY A 150 12.97 -6.67 -29.07
N CYS A 151 12.94 -7.03 -27.79
CA CYS A 151 13.96 -6.75 -26.79
C CYS A 151 15.25 -7.49 -27.17
N SER A 152 16.25 -6.76 -27.67
CA SER A 152 17.49 -7.38 -28.16
C SER A 152 18.73 -6.57 -27.79
N GLY A 153 19.80 -7.29 -27.42
CA GLY A 153 21.08 -6.68 -27.08
C GLY A 153 21.02 -5.72 -25.88
N ASN A 154 21.53 -4.51 -26.08
CA ASN A 154 21.71 -3.49 -25.05
C ASN A 154 20.60 -2.43 -25.02
N THR A 155 19.46 -2.67 -25.68
CA THR A 155 18.30 -1.78 -25.56
C THR A 155 17.70 -1.85 -24.17
N SER A 156 17.08 -0.77 -23.71
CA SER A 156 16.37 -0.73 -22.43
C SER A 156 15.27 -1.78 -22.40
N CYS A 157 15.15 -2.47 -21.27
CA CYS A 157 14.07 -3.41 -21.01
C CYS A 157 12.78 -2.65 -20.74
N THR A 158 11.83 -2.71 -21.66
CA THR A 158 10.55 -1.99 -21.52
C THR A 158 9.55 -2.75 -20.67
N TYR A 159 8.65 -2.04 -20.01
CA TYR A 159 7.48 -2.63 -19.35
C TYR A 159 6.20 -1.94 -19.79
N SER A 160 5.09 -2.68 -19.73
CA SER A 160 3.74 -2.18 -19.97
C SER A 160 2.80 -2.83 -18.97
N GLN A 161 2.29 -2.04 -18.03
CA GLN A 161 1.25 -2.44 -17.09
C GLN A 161 -0.08 -1.88 -17.59
N VAL A 162 -1.08 -2.74 -17.80
CA VAL A 162 -2.46 -2.35 -18.12
C VAL A 162 -3.34 -2.79 -16.96
N TYR A 163 -4.26 -1.93 -16.54
CA TYR A 163 -5.16 -2.13 -15.41
C TYR A 163 -6.57 -2.48 -15.90
N GLY A 164 -7.42 -2.97 -14.98
CA GLY A 164 -8.76 -3.46 -15.30
C GLY A 164 -9.74 -2.38 -15.79
N ASP A 165 -9.52 -1.13 -15.39
CA ASP A 165 -10.19 0.08 -15.88
C ASP A 165 -9.74 0.49 -17.31
N GLY A 166 -8.70 -0.15 -17.85
CA GLY A 166 -8.08 0.18 -19.13
C GLY A 166 -7.00 1.26 -19.05
N SER A 167 -6.70 1.80 -17.86
CA SER A 167 -5.55 2.67 -17.65
C SER A 167 -4.25 1.89 -17.84
N TYR A 168 -3.16 2.58 -18.13
CA TYR A 168 -1.86 1.93 -18.27
C TYR A 168 -0.71 2.80 -17.77
N SER A 169 0.39 2.13 -17.43
CA SER A 169 1.70 2.73 -17.21
C SER A 169 2.73 2.01 -18.07
N ARG A 170 3.48 2.78 -18.87
CA ARG A 170 4.50 2.27 -19.80
C ARG A 170 5.82 2.98 -19.61
N GLY A 171 6.91 2.26 -19.79
CA GLY A 171 8.25 2.80 -19.67
C GLY A 171 9.32 1.74 -19.75
N TYR A 172 10.33 1.86 -18.91
CA TYR A 172 11.46 0.94 -18.87
C TYR A 172 11.83 0.55 -17.44
N PHE A 173 12.43 -0.62 -17.26
CA PHE A 173 12.89 -1.09 -15.97
C PHE A 173 14.21 -0.44 -15.56
N VAL A 174 14.29 -0.13 -14.28
CA VAL A 174 15.49 0.37 -13.60
C VAL A 174 15.71 -0.44 -12.34
N GLU A 175 16.97 -0.66 -11.96
CA GLU A 175 17.35 -1.16 -10.66
C GLU A 175 17.82 0.00 -9.79
N ASP A 176 17.27 0.12 -8.59
CA ASP A 176 17.77 1.04 -7.58
C ASP A 176 17.49 0.52 -6.17
N VAL A 177 18.02 1.21 -5.17
CA VAL A 177 17.77 0.94 -3.76
C VAL A 177 16.41 1.51 -3.36
N VAL A 178 15.53 0.66 -2.87
CA VAL A 178 14.29 1.04 -2.17
C VAL A 178 14.54 1.02 -0.67
N GLN A 179 14.18 2.08 0.02
CA GLN A 179 14.25 2.23 1.48
C GLN A 179 12.87 2.04 2.10
N TYR A 180 12.84 1.34 3.23
CA TYR A 180 11.64 0.99 3.97
C TYR A 180 11.92 0.87 5.47
N ASP A 181 10.86 0.84 6.26
CA ASP A 181 10.93 0.83 7.71
C ASP A 181 10.96 -0.60 8.25
N GLN A 182 12.12 -1.04 8.71
CA GLN A 182 12.33 -2.35 9.30
C GLN A 182 11.90 -2.35 10.77
N VAL A 183 11.07 -3.31 11.17
CA VAL A 183 10.68 -3.51 12.58
C VAL A 183 11.92 -3.77 13.42
N SER A 184 12.12 -2.96 14.46
CA SER A 184 13.31 -3.00 15.33
C SER A 184 12.96 -3.19 16.81
N GLY A 185 11.70 -2.96 17.18
CA GLY A 185 11.14 -3.13 18.51
C GLY A 185 9.62 -3.00 18.44
N ASP A 186 8.95 -3.05 19.59
CA ASP A 186 7.50 -2.87 19.64
C ASP A 186 7.13 -1.45 19.24
N LEU A 187 6.35 -1.33 18.16
CA LEU A 187 5.96 -0.04 17.56
C LEU A 187 7.16 0.82 17.20
N GLN A 188 8.30 0.20 16.91
CA GLN A 188 9.55 0.86 16.57
C GLN A 188 10.13 0.30 15.28
N THR A 189 10.58 1.22 14.44
CA THR A 189 11.21 0.91 13.17
C THR A 189 12.62 1.48 13.10
N LYS A 190 13.43 0.98 12.17
CA LYS A 190 14.70 1.56 11.77
C LYS A 190 14.77 1.53 10.24
N SER A 191 15.45 2.50 9.66
CA SER A 191 15.64 2.53 8.21
C SER A 191 16.42 1.28 7.76
N SER A 192 15.87 0.60 6.75
CA SER A 192 16.51 -0.47 6.00
C SER A 192 16.25 -0.25 4.52
N ASN A 193 16.82 -1.12 3.68
CA ASN A 193 16.70 -0.97 2.24
C ASN A 193 16.80 -2.31 1.51
N GLY A 194 16.67 -2.30 0.19
CA GLY A 194 16.92 -3.43 -0.70
C GLY A 194 17.05 -2.98 -2.16
N SER A 195 17.86 -3.71 -2.95
CA SER A 195 17.91 -3.48 -4.41
C SER A 195 16.65 -4.07 -5.02
N VAL A 196 15.93 -3.29 -5.82
CA VAL A 196 14.68 -3.69 -6.48
C VAL A 196 14.71 -3.19 -7.91
N ILE A 197 14.26 -4.03 -8.83
CA ILE A 197 13.98 -3.66 -10.21
C ILE A 197 12.52 -3.23 -10.31
N PHE A 198 12.26 -2.00 -10.72
CA PHE A 198 10.93 -1.41 -10.80
C PHE A 198 10.75 -0.61 -12.11
N GLY A 199 9.50 -0.31 -12.43
CA GLY A 199 9.14 0.46 -13.62
C GLY A 199 9.43 1.94 -13.45
N CYS A 200 10.16 2.52 -14.40
CA CYS A 200 10.31 3.95 -14.58
C CYS A 200 9.26 4.42 -15.60
N GLY A 201 8.15 4.95 -15.10
CA GLY A 201 6.97 5.32 -15.89
C GLY A 201 7.24 6.53 -16.77
N ALA A 202 7.14 6.34 -18.08
CA ALA A 202 7.37 7.38 -19.09
C ALA A 202 6.07 7.83 -19.77
N SER A 203 4.98 7.09 -19.62
CA SER A 203 3.65 7.44 -20.11
C SER A 203 2.57 6.78 -19.25
N GLN A 204 1.59 7.56 -18.83
CA GLN A 204 0.36 7.11 -18.18
C GLN A 204 -0.86 7.50 -19.01
N SER A 205 -1.97 6.81 -18.84
CA SER A 205 -3.24 7.12 -19.49
C SER A 205 -4.42 6.85 -18.56
N GLY A 206 -5.60 7.33 -18.95
CA GLY A 206 -6.82 7.12 -18.15
C GLY A 206 -6.68 7.80 -16.79
N ASP A 207 -7.17 7.14 -15.75
CA ASP A 207 -7.24 7.73 -14.41
C ASP A 207 -5.85 7.99 -13.81
N LEU A 208 -4.83 7.23 -14.23
CA LEU A 208 -3.43 7.45 -13.87
C LEU A 208 -2.83 8.76 -14.43
N SER A 209 -3.50 9.41 -15.39
CA SER A 209 -3.09 10.72 -15.92
C SER A 209 -3.87 11.89 -15.30
N SER A 210 -4.89 11.60 -14.49
CA SER A 210 -5.69 12.61 -13.78
C SER A 210 -4.89 13.26 -12.66
N SER A 211 -5.01 14.57 -12.46
CA SER A 211 -4.29 15.29 -11.40
C SER A 211 -4.91 15.17 -10.01
N ASP A 212 -6.19 14.80 -9.92
CA ASP A 212 -6.94 14.99 -8.67
C ASP A 212 -6.66 13.87 -7.65
N GLU A 213 -6.30 12.68 -8.16
CA GLU A 213 -6.06 11.46 -7.37
C GLU A 213 -4.66 10.89 -7.56
N ALA A 214 -3.81 11.57 -8.36
CA ALA A 214 -2.50 11.04 -8.69
C ALA A 214 -1.58 10.89 -7.46
N LEU A 215 -0.75 9.86 -7.54
CA LEU A 215 0.34 9.54 -6.63
C LEU A 215 1.65 9.45 -7.42
N ASP A 216 2.77 9.24 -6.72
CA ASP A 216 4.07 9.12 -7.37
C ASP A 216 4.21 7.82 -8.18
N GLY A 217 3.31 6.86 -7.97
CA GLY A 217 3.26 5.60 -8.69
C GLY A 217 2.43 4.54 -7.98
N VAL A 218 2.68 3.28 -8.31
CA VAL A 218 1.99 2.11 -7.74
C VAL A 218 3.01 1.13 -7.19
N LEU A 219 2.72 0.58 -6.02
CA LEU A 219 3.47 -0.47 -5.36
C LEU A 219 2.71 -1.79 -5.47
N GLY A 220 3.02 -2.54 -6.53
CA GLY A 220 2.45 -3.85 -6.79
C GLY A 220 2.87 -4.91 -5.76
N PHE A 221 1.89 -5.54 -5.14
CA PHE A 221 2.01 -6.65 -4.19
C PHE A 221 1.54 -7.98 -4.79
N GLY A 222 1.47 -8.08 -6.13
CA GLY A 222 1.17 -9.32 -6.83
C GLY A 222 2.19 -10.45 -6.59
N LYS A 223 1.81 -11.65 -7.02
CA LYS A 223 2.51 -12.90 -6.70
C LYS A 223 3.75 -13.15 -7.57
N SER A 224 3.85 -12.45 -8.71
CA SER A 224 4.92 -12.66 -9.69
C SER A 224 6.30 -12.36 -9.13
N ASN A 225 7.32 -12.97 -9.72
CA ASN A 225 8.72 -12.73 -9.38
C ASN A 225 9.16 -11.28 -9.67
N SER A 226 8.40 -10.54 -10.49
CA SER A 226 8.63 -9.12 -10.75
C SER A 226 8.24 -8.20 -9.59
N SER A 227 7.44 -8.66 -8.62
CA SER A 227 6.99 -7.81 -7.51
C SER A 227 8.11 -7.50 -6.51
N MET A 228 8.02 -6.32 -5.87
CA MET A 228 8.99 -5.89 -4.86
C MET A 228 9.14 -6.95 -3.76
N LEU A 229 8.02 -7.48 -3.27
CA LEU A 229 7.99 -8.53 -2.25
C LEU A 229 8.79 -9.76 -2.69
N SER A 230 8.55 -10.26 -3.91
CA SER A 230 9.25 -11.43 -4.45
C SER A 230 10.76 -11.19 -4.57
N GLN A 231 11.16 -10.00 -5.04
CA GLN A 231 12.57 -9.65 -5.19
C GLN A 231 13.28 -9.56 -3.83
N LEU A 232 12.67 -8.88 -2.84
CA LEU A 232 13.20 -8.80 -1.48
C LEU A 232 13.25 -10.17 -0.79
N ALA A 233 12.25 -11.03 -1.01
CA ALA A 233 12.24 -12.38 -0.49
C ALA A 233 13.34 -13.26 -1.12
N SER A 234 13.53 -13.17 -2.45
CA SER A 234 14.56 -13.93 -3.17
C SER A 234 15.99 -13.55 -2.73
N SER A 235 16.20 -12.28 -2.37
CA SER A 235 17.47 -11.79 -1.80
C SER A 235 17.62 -12.09 -0.30
N GLY A 236 16.61 -12.72 0.32
CA GLY A 236 16.63 -13.13 1.72
C GLY A 236 16.48 -11.98 2.72
N ARG A 237 15.89 -10.85 2.31
CA ARG A 237 15.64 -9.71 3.21
C ARG A 237 14.33 -9.81 3.97
N VAL A 238 13.33 -10.48 3.39
CA VAL A 238 11.99 -10.65 3.98
C VAL A 238 11.46 -12.05 3.69
N THR A 239 10.42 -12.47 4.41
CA THR A 239 9.62 -13.64 4.03
C THR A 239 8.65 -13.26 2.92
N LYS A 240 8.13 -14.25 2.19
CA LYS A 240 7.10 -14.00 1.15
C LYS A 240 5.70 -13.98 1.78
N LYS A 241 5.55 -13.24 2.87
CA LYS A 241 4.30 -13.10 3.63
C LYS A 241 4.05 -11.65 3.96
N PHE A 242 2.80 -11.21 3.90
CA PHE A 242 2.43 -9.86 4.29
C PHE A 242 0.98 -9.81 4.77
N ALA A 243 0.60 -8.71 5.38
CA ALA A 243 -0.75 -8.47 5.84
C ALA A 243 -1.12 -7.00 5.72
N HIS A 244 -2.41 -6.74 5.57
CA HIS A 244 -2.98 -5.41 5.68
C HIS A 244 -4.26 -5.39 6.49
N CYS A 245 -4.54 -4.25 7.11
CA CYS A 245 -5.80 -3.91 7.74
C CYS A 245 -6.10 -2.45 7.44
N LEU A 246 -7.12 -2.20 6.62
CA LEU A 246 -7.44 -0.88 6.10
C LEU A 246 -8.60 -0.26 6.89
N ASP A 247 -8.40 0.92 7.47
CA ASP A 247 -9.42 1.65 8.24
C ASP A 247 -10.25 2.50 7.26
N SER A 248 -11.51 2.12 7.04
CA SER A 248 -12.43 2.84 6.14
C SER A 248 -13.14 4.02 6.80
N VAL A 249 -12.96 4.23 8.10
CA VAL A 249 -13.59 5.30 8.86
C VAL A 249 -12.63 6.48 9.02
N ASN A 250 -11.41 6.22 9.50
CA ASN A 250 -10.42 7.26 9.78
C ASN A 250 -9.33 7.37 8.71
N GLY A 251 -9.28 6.40 7.79
CA GLY A 251 -8.18 6.29 6.82
C GLY A 251 -6.91 5.69 7.42
N GLY A 252 -6.01 5.26 6.54
CA GLY A 252 -4.79 4.54 6.91
C GLY A 252 -5.07 3.13 7.44
N GLY A 253 -4.29 2.69 8.42
CA GLY A 253 -4.37 1.37 9.01
C GLY A 253 -2.99 0.69 9.13
N ILE A 254 -2.95 -0.62 9.05
CA ILE A 254 -1.74 -1.43 9.22
C ILE A 254 -1.35 -2.05 7.88
N PHE A 255 -0.09 -1.96 7.48
CA PHE A 255 0.46 -2.72 6.36
C PHE A 255 1.84 -3.25 6.74
N ALA A 256 2.03 -4.57 6.72
CA ALA A 256 3.26 -5.17 7.20
C ALA A 256 3.71 -6.35 6.34
N ILE A 257 5.02 -6.43 6.08
CA ILE A 257 5.64 -7.62 5.46
C ILE A 257 6.26 -8.44 6.59
N GLY A 258 5.90 -9.72 6.67
CA GLY A 258 6.35 -10.61 7.72
C GLY A 258 5.30 -11.63 8.12
N ASN A 259 5.63 -12.47 9.10
CA ASN A 259 4.72 -13.47 9.63
C ASN A 259 3.90 -12.91 10.79
N VAL A 260 2.60 -12.67 10.55
CA VAL A 260 1.68 -12.24 11.59
C VAL A 260 1.28 -13.43 12.45
N VAL A 261 1.57 -13.36 13.75
CA VAL A 261 1.26 -14.43 14.71
C VAL A 261 0.06 -14.13 15.58
N GLN A 262 -0.29 -12.86 15.79
CA GLN A 262 -1.54 -12.44 16.44
C GLN A 262 -2.16 -11.21 15.73
N PRO A 263 -3.51 -11.18 15.60
CA PRO A 263 -4.46 -12.23 15.97
C PRO A 263 -4.31 -13.50 15.10
N LYS A 264 -4.89 -14.62 15.54
CA LYS A 264 -4.98 -15.82 14.69
C LYS A 264 -6.03 -15.62 13.61
N VAL A 265 -5.70 -16.08 12.41
CA VAL A 265 -6.53 -15.93 11.21
C VAL A 265 -6.67 -17.30 10.56
N ASN A 266 -7.89 -17.68 10.22
CA ASN A 266 -8.15 -18.88 9.43
C ASN A 266 -7.83 -18.60 7.95
N MET A 267 -7.33 -19.60 7.24
CA MET A 267 -6.81 -19.45 5.87
C MET A 267 -7.56 -20.37 4.90
N THR A 268 -7.66 -19.91 3.66
CA THR A 268 -8.15 -20.65 2.49
C THR A 268 -7.02 -20.76 1.45
N PRO A 269 -6.92 -21.86 0.68
CA PRO A 269 -5.92 -21.96 -0.38
C PRO A 269 -6.15 -20.94 -1.48
N LEU A 270 -5.06 -20.47 -2.08
CA LEU A 270 -5.09 -19.73 -3.34
C LEU A 270 -5.31 -20.69 -4.50
N VAL A 271 -6.07 -20.25 -5.49
CA VAL A 271 -6.26 -21.02 -6.73
C VAL A 271 -4.93 -21.06 -7.50
N PRO A 272 -4.40 -22.26 -7.82
CA PRO A 272 -3.14 -22.40 -8.54
C PRO A 272 -3.19 -21.78 -9.94
N ASN A 273 -2.04 -21.31 -10.42
CA ASN A 273 -1.84 -20.78 -11.79
C ASN A 273 -2.75 -19.60 -12.18
N GLN A 274 -3.34 -18.90 -11.21
CA GLN A 274 -4.06 -17.66 -11.45
C GLN A 274 -3.14 -16.43 -11.34
N PRO A 275 -3.37 -15.38 -12.15
CA PRO A 275 -2.56 -14.17 -12.14
C PRO A 275 -2.67 -13.39 -10.82
N HIS A 276 -3.86 -13.35 -10.21
CA HIS A 276 -4.12 -12.58 -8.99
C HIS A 276 -4.30 -13.48 -7.76
N TYR A 277 -4.63 -12.88 -6.62
CA TYR A 277 -5.01 -13.58 -5.39
C TYR A 277 -6.42 -14.15 -5.50
N ASN A 278 -6.56 -15.21 -6.29
CA ASN A 278 -7.82 -15.90 -6.51
C ASN A 278 -8.10 -16.92 -5.40
N VAL A 279 -9.33 -16.96 -4.89
CA VAL A 279 -9.81 -17.93 -3.91
C VAL A 279 -11.16 -18.51 -4.32
N ASN A 280 -11.44 -19.76 -3.94
CA ASN A 280 -12.70 -20.39 -4.25
C ASN A 280 -13.81 -19.95 -3.30
N MET A 281 -14.83 -19.28 -3.85
CA MET A 281 -16.06 -18.98 -3.16
C MET A 281 -17.05 -20.14 -3.33
N MET A 282 -17.60 -20.59 -2.21
CA MET A 282 -18.46 -21.77 -2.12
C MET A 282 -19.94 -21.42 -2.00
N ALA A 283 -20.26 -20.30 -1.36
CA ALA A 283 -21.63 -19.83 -1.22
C ALA A 283 -21.71 -18.34 -0.88
N VAL A 284 -22.88 -17.75 -1.13
CA VAL A 284 -23.23 -16.39 -0.73
C VAL A 284 -24.49 -16.44 0.13
N GLU A 285 -24.46 -15.82 1.29
CA GLU A 285 -25.56 -15.73 2.24
C GLU A 285 -25.94 -14.27 2.46
N VAL A 286 -27.23 -13.94 2.35
CA VAL A 286 -27.77 -12.60 2.56
C VAL A 286 -28.73 -12.64 3.74
N GLY A 287 -28.36 -11.96 4.83
CA GLY A 287 -29.01 -12.10 6.14
C GLY A 287 -28.81 -13.51 6.67
N TYR A 288 -29.82 -14.35 6.49
CA TYR A 288 -29.84 -15.77 6.91
C TYR A 288 -30.25 -16.71 5.78
N GLN A 289 -30.12 -16.25 4.53
CA GLN A 289 -30.61 -16.98 3.35
C GLN A 289 -29.51 -17.11 2.31
N PHE A 290 -29.17 -18.35 1.98
CA PHE A 290 -28.24 -18.66 0.90
C PHE A 290 -28.84 -18.34 -0.47
N LEU A 291 -28.04 -17.75 -1.34
CA LEU A 291 -28.38 -17.61 -2.75
C LEU A 291 -28.30 -18.98 -3.42
N ASN A 292 -29.28 -19.27 -4.28
CA ASN A 292 -29.31 -20.52 -5.05
C ASN A 292 -28.39 -20.40 -6.28
N LEU A 293 -27.09 -20.54 -6.03
CA LEU A 293 -26.02 -20.48 -7.05
C LEU A 293 -25.33 -21.83 -7.11
N SER A 294 -25.06 -22.34 -8.32
CA SER A 294 -24.24 -23.54 -8.48
C SER A 294 -22.79 -23.23 -8.18
N VAL A 295 -22.09 -24.14 -7.50
CA VAL A 295 -20.66 -24.02 -7.19
C VAL A 295 -19.81 -23.76 -8.45
N ASP A 296 -20.16 -24.38 -9.58
CA ASP A 296 -19.48 -24.15 -10.86
C ASP A 296 -19.52 -22.69 -11.31
N VAL A 297 -20.60 -21.96 -11.03
CA VAL A 297 -20.72 -20.53 -11.36
C VAL A 297 -19.82 -19.68 -10.47
N LEU A 298 -19.58 -20.11 -9.23
CA LEU A 298 -18.73 -19.42 -8.27
C LEU A 298 -17.23 -19.72 -8.50
N MET A 299 -16.92 -20.91 -9.02
CA MET A 299 -15.55 -21.39 -9.20
C MET A 299 -15.01 -21.28 -10.63
N ASN A 300 -15.86 -21.29 -11.67
CA ASN A 300 -15.44 -21.34 -13.09
C ASN A 300 -15.76 -20.05 -13.89
N GLY A 301 -15.66 -18.87 -13.28
CA GLY A 301 -15.58 -17.61 -14.05
C GLY A 301 -14.33 -17.59 -14.95
N GLU A 302 -14.21 -16.65 -15.89
CA GLU A 302 -13.09 -16.59 -16.86
C GLU A 302 -11.68 -16.61 -16.20
N ASN A 303 -11.59 -16.28 -14.90
CA ASN A 303 -10.36 -16.33 -14.09
C ASN A 303 -10.41 -17.24 -12.85
N ASN A 304 -11.36 -18.18 -12.77
CA ASN A 304 -11.58 -19.10 -11.64
C ASN A 304 -11.53 -18.48 -10.22
N GLY A 305 -12.67 -18.46 -9.53
CA GLY A 305 -12.78 -17.93 -8.17
C GLY A 305 -12.84 -16.40 -8.08
N VAL A 306 -12.67 -15.90 -6.85
CA VAL A 306 -12.79 -14.48 -6.49
C VAL A 306 -11.41 -13.87 -6.32
N ILE A 307 -11.17 -12.73 -6.97
CA ILE A 307 -9.94 -11.95 -6.84
C ILE A 307 -10.04 -11.09 -5.56
N ILE A 308 -9.03 -11.18 -4.69
CA ILE A 308 -8.86 -10.30 -3.53
C ILE A 308 -7.90 -9.18 -3.91
N ASP A 309 -8.37 -7.93 -3.88
CA ASP A 309 -7.60 -6.81 -4.42
C ASP A 309 -7.77 -5.47 -3.65
N SER A 310 -6.74 -5.03 -2.92
CA SER A 310 -6.69 -3.70 -2.31
C SER A 310 -6.37 -2.55 -3.29
N GLY A 311 -6.04 -2.85 -4.54
CA GLY A 311 -5.84 -1.87 -5.60
C GLY A 311 -7.16 -1.35 -6.20
N THR A 312 -8.27 -1.95 -5.80
CA THR A 312 -9.61 -1.63 -6.29
C THR A 312 -10.51 -1.20 -5.14
N THR A 313 -11.26 -0.11 -5.30
CA THR A 313 -12.17 0.39 -4.26
C THR A 313 -13.44 -0.46 -4.09
N LEU A 314 -14.11 -0.75 -5.21
CA LEU A 314 -15.44 -1.36 -5.26
C LEU A 314 -15.37 -2.89 -5.31
N ALA A 315 -16.53 -3.56 -5.17
CA ALA A 315 -16.63 -4.96 -5.54
C ALA A 315 -17.26 -5.10 -6.93
N TYR A 316 -16.74 -6.03 -7.74
CA TYR A 316 -17.29 -6.34 -9.06
C TYR A 316 -17.75 -7.78 -9.07
N LEU A 317 -19.00 -7.99 -9.47
CA LEU A 317 -19.66 -9.28 -9.45
C LEU A 317 -20.28 -9.55 -10.83
N PRO A 318 -20.22 -10.79 -11.33
CA PRO A 318 -20.92 -11.15 -12.55
C PRO A 318 -22.44 -11.10 -12.33
N GLU A 319 -23.21 -10.78 -13.36
CA GLU A 319 -24.69 -10.60 -13.27
C GLU A 319 -25.40 -11.77 -12.56
N VAL A 320 -24.93 -12.99 -12.79
CA VAL A 320 -25.47 -14.21 -12.17
C VAL A 320 -25.37 -14.21 -10.64
N ILE A 321 -24.41 -13.50 -10.07
CA ILE A 321 -24.27 -13.28 -8.62
C ILE A 321 -24.90 -11.94 -8.23
N TYR A 322 -24.55 -10.86 -8.95
CA TYR A 322 -24.95 -9.49 -8.66
C TYR A 322 -26.48 -9.33 -8.58
N GLY A 323 -27.22 -9.77 -9.61
CA GLY A 323 -28.66 -9.59 -9.71
C GLY A 323 -29.42 -10.22 -8.52
N PRO A 324 -29.25 -11.53 -8.24
CA PRO A 324 -29.89 -12.18 -7.09
C PRO A 324 -29.48 -11.57 -5.74
N LEU A 325 -28.20 -11.21 -5.59
CA LEU A 325 -27.65 -10.62 -4.37
C LEU A 325 -28.28 -9.26 -4.07
N VAL A 326 -28.20 -8.33 -5.02
CA VAL A 326 -28.72 -6.96 -4.86
C VAL A 326 -30.24 -6.95 -4.72
N LYS A 327 -30.94 -7.79 -5.48
CA LYS A 327 -32.40 -7.99 -5.30
C LYS A 327 -32.73 -8.45 -3.88
N LYS A 328 -31.92 -9.33 -3.28
CA LYS A 328 -32.14 -9.83 -1.93
C LYS A 328 -31.88 -8.76 -0.87
N ILE A 329 -30.80 -7.98 -1.04
CA ILE A 329 -30.47 -6.84 -0.17
C ILE A 329 -31.64 -5.85 -0.14
N PHE A 330 -32.08 -5.37 -1.32
CA PHE A 330 -33.15 -4.38 -1.39
C PHE A 330 -34.55 -4.91 -1.04
N SER A 331 -34.75 -6.23 -0.98
CA SER A 331 -36.02 -6.80 -0.51
C SER A 331 -36.35 -6.49 0.96
N TRP A 332 -35.36 -6.05 1.75
CA TRP A 332 -35.56 -5.59 3.13
C TRP A 332 -36.15 -4.17 3.20
N GLN A 333 -36.04 -3.41 2.11
CA GLN A 333 -36.60 -2.06 1.96
C GLN A 333 -37.42 -1.99 0.66
N PRO A 334 -38.58 -2.66 0.58
CA PRO A 334 -39.33 -2.81 -0.67
C PRO A 334 -39.89 -1.49 -1.24
N ASP A 335 -40.08 -0.48 -0.38
CA ASP A 335 -40.61 0.83 -0.77
C ASP A 335 -39.51 1.83 -1.19
N LEU A 336 -38.25 1.39 -1.18
CA LEU A 336 -37.09 2.22 -1.50
C LEU A 336 -37.11 2.63 -2.98
N LYS A 337 -36.96 3.93 -3.24
CA LYS A 337 -36.87 4.45 -4.61
C LYS A 337 -35.42 4.47 -5.06
N LEU A 338 -35.04 3.44 -5.81
CA LEU A 338 -33.72 3.34 -6.43
C LEU A 338 -33.58 4.34 -7.58
N ARG A 339 -32.41 4.97 -7.68
CA ARG A 339 -32.01 5.88 -8.76
C ARG A 339 -30.62 5.47 -9.24
N THR A 340 -30.35 5.64 -10.53
CA THR A 340 -28.99 5.49 -11.06
C THR A 340 -28.35 6.87 -11.13
N ILE A 341 -27.16 7.02 -10.53
CA ILE A 341 -26.37 8.25 -10.52
C ILE A 341 -25.11 8.03 -11.37
N HIS A 342 -24.80 9.01 -12.23
CA HIS A 342 -23.68 8.98 -13.19
C HIS A 342 -23.65 7.74 -14.11
N ASP A 343 -24.81 7.14 -14.39
CA ASP A 343 -24.95 5.88 -15.14
C ASP A 343 -24.17 4.68 -14.54
N GLU A 344 -23.72 4.80 -13.28
CA GLU A 344 -22.81 3.85 -12.63
C GLU A 344 -23.37 3.33 -11.31
N TYR A 345 -23.85 4.21 -10.42
CA TYR A 345 -24.17 3.84 -9.05
C TYR A 345 -25.67 3.71 -8.82
N THR A 346 -26.10 2.60 -8.21
CA THR A 346 -27.47 2.47 -7.68
C THR A 346 -27.55 3.11 -6.31
N CYS A 347 -28.30 4.21 -6.21
CA CYS A 347 -28.42 5.03 -5.01
C CYS A 347 -29.87 5.25 -4.59
N PHE A 348 -30.07 5.66 -3.34
CA PHE A 348 -31.38 5.87 -2.74
C PHE A 348 -31.32 6.83 -1.54
N GLU A 349 -32.47 7.43 -1.22
CA GLU A 349 -32.65 8.20 0.01
C GLU A 349 -32.98 7.24 1.17
N TYR A 350 -32.26 7.37 2.29
CA TYR A 350 -32.53 6.59 3.50
C TYR A 350 -32.14 7.39 4.74
N SER A 351 -33.05 7.49 5.70
CA SER A 351 -32.86 8.31 6.92
C SER A 351 -32.55 7.49 8.16
N GLY A 352 -32.64 6.16 8.09
CA GLY A 352 -32.32 5.26 9.19
C GLY A 352 -30.84 4.85 9.22
N SER A 353 -30.48 4.07 10.23
CA SER A 353 -29.21 3.34 10.26
C SER A 353 -29.21 2.26 9.18
N VAL A 354 -28.21 2.26 8.29
CA VAL A 354 -28.08 1.24 7.24
C VAL A 354 -27.88 -0.16 7.83
N ASP A 355 -27.18 -0.25 8.97
CA ASP A 355 -26.93 -1.52 9.66
C ASP A 355 -28.20 -2.15 10.25
N ASP A 356 -29.19 -1.32 10.59
CA ASP A 356 -30.50 -1.79 11.06
C ASP A 356 -31.48 -2.04 9.91
N GLY A 357 -31.26 -1.39 8.76
CA GLY A 357 -32.17 -1.38 7.62
C GLY A 357 -31.91 -2.47 6.58
N PHE A 358 -30.67 -2.91 6.44
CA PHE A 358 -30.23 -3.78 5.36
C PHE A 358 -29.52 -5.03 5.91
N PRO A 359 -29.51 -6.15 5.17
CA PRO A 359 -28.93 -7.39 5.67
C PRO A 359 -27.39 -7.39 5.62
N GLN A 360 -26.75 -8.06 6.58
CA GLN A 360 -25.36 -8.50 6.41
C GLN A 360 -25.26 -9.48 5.23
N VAL A 361 -24.15 -9.42 4.48
CA VAL A 361 -23.81 -10.43 3.48
C VAL A 361 -22.61 -11.24 3.96
N THR A 362 -22.66 -12.56 3.80
CA THR A 362 -21.56 -13.45 4.15
C THR A 362 -21.15 -14.27 2.93
N PHE A 363 -19.90 -14.13 2.51
CA PHE A 363 -19.27 -14.95 1.50
C PHE A 363 -18.54 -16.11 2.17
N HIS A 364 -18.81 -17.34 1.73
CA HIS A 364 -18.25 -18.55 2.31
C HIS A 364 -17.22 -19.17 1.36
N PHE A 365 -16.11 -19.63 1.90
CA PHE A 365 -14.95 -20.11 1.15
C PHE A 365 -14.55 -21.52 1.61
N GLU A 366 -13.54 -22.09 0.97
CA GLU A 366 -12.94 -23.34 1.42
C GLU A 366 -12.42 -23.23 2.87
N ASN A 367 -12.20 -24.39 3.50
CA ASN A 367 -11.81 -24.49 4.92
C ASN A 367 -12.76 -23.81 5.91
N SER A 368 -14.03 -23.62 5.53
CA SER A 368 -15.05 -22.96 6.36
C SER A 368 -14.67 -21.53 6.75
N LEU A 369 -13.83 -20.86 5.96
CA LEU A 369 -13.56 -19.44 6.12
C LEU A 369 -14.76 -18.64 5.59
N SER A 370 -15.16 -17.62 6.34
CA SER A 370 -16.26 -16.72 5.96
C SER A 370 -15.78 -15.28 5.96
N LEU A 371 -16.21 -14.51 4.97
CA LEU A 371 -16.02 -13.06 4.90
C LEU A 371 -17.38 -12.40 5.11
N ARG A 372 -17.53 -11.64 6.18
CA ARG A 372 -18.77 -10.92 6.51
C ARG A 372 -18.65 -9.48 6.05
N VAL A 373 -19.68 -8.97 5.39
CA VAL A 373 -19.77 -7.58 4.95
C VAL A 373 -21.05 -6.96 5.51
N ARG A 374 -20.89 -5.93 6.34
CA ARG A 374 -21.99 -5.20 6.97
C ARG A 374 -22.57 -4.15 6.01
N PRO A 375 -23.81 -3.70 6.21
CA PRO A 375 -24.42 -2.65 5.39
C PRO A 375 -23.57 -1.41 5.20
N HIS A 376 -22.96 -0.86 6.25
CA HIS A 376 -22.07 0.31 6.09
C HIS A 376 -20.75 0.03 5.34
N GLU A 377 -20.42 -1.23 5.07
CA GLU A 377 -19.23 -1.62 4.30
C GLU A 377 -19.55 -1.78 2.81
N TYR A 378 -20.80 -2.06 2.43
CA TYR A 378 -21.22 -2.12 1.02
C TYR A 378 -22.13 -0.96 0.57
N LEU A 379 -22.60 -0.12 1.51
CA LEU A 379 -23.30 1.13 1.24
C LEU A 379 -22.44 2.30 1.70
N PHE A 380 -22.24 3.28 0.82
CA PHE A 380 -21.51 4.51 1.13
C PHE A 380 -22.41 5.73 0.91
N PRO A 381 -22.27 6.80 1.71
CA PRO A 381 -23.03 8.01 1.48
C PRO A 381 -22.45 8.79 0.30
N TYR A 382 -23.31 9.41 -0.48
CA TYR A 382 -22.96 10.29 -1.60
C TYR A 382 -23.97 11.45 -1.62
N GLU A 383 -23.50 12.65 -1.30
CA GLU A 383 -24.36 13.81 -1.02
C GLU A 383 -25.43 13.46 0.05
N ASP A 384 -26.73 13.61 -0.29
CA ASP A 384 -27.86 13.28 0.59
C ASP A 384 -28.38 11.83 0.37
N LEU A 385 -27.64 10.99 -0.37
CA LEU A 385 -28.03 9.63 -0.74
C LEU A 385 -27.10 8.58 -0.13
N PHE A 386 -27.54 7.32 -0.15
CA PHE A 386 -26.68 6.15 -0.02
C PHE A 386 -26.58 5.42 -1.36
N CYS A 387 -25.39 4.96 -1.72
CA CYS A 387 -25.11 4.22 -2.94
C CYS A 387 -24.52 2.85 -2.60
N ILE A 388 -24.84 1.84 -3.42
CA ILE A 388 -24.21 0.52 -3.31
C ILE A 388 -22.82 0.56 -3.97
N GLY A 389 -21.80 0.11 -3.24
CA GLY A 389 -20.42 0.02 -3.71
C GLY A 389 -20.08 -1.27 -4.45
N TRP A 390 -21.10 -2.03 -4.85
CA TRP A 390 -20.96 -3.26 -5.62
C TRP A 390 -21.51 -3.05 -7.02
N GLN A 391 -20.78 -3.54 -8.01
CA GLN A 391 -21.00 -3.27 -9.41
C GLN A 391 -21.15 -4.56 -10.21
N ASN A 392 -21.84 -4.46 -11.34
CA ASN A 392 -22.00 -5.55 -12.28
C ASN A 392 -20.84 -5.56 -13.28
N SER A 393 -19.98 -6.57 -13.20
CA SER A 393 -18.80 -6.69 -14.05
C SER A 393 -19.15 -6.93 -15.53
N GLY A 394 -20.32 -7.55 -15.79
CA GLY A 394 -20.75 -7.96 -17.14
C GLY A 394 -21.27 -6.81 -18.01
N THR A 395 -21.59 -5.66 -17.42
CA THR A 395 -22.18 -4.50 -18.12
C THR A 395 -21.22 -3.32 -18.30
N GLN A 396 -20.13 -3.25 -17.54
CA GLN A 396 -19.30 -2.03 -17.42
C GLN A 396 -17.99 -2.05 -18.21
N SER A 397 -17.61 -3.14 -18.87
CA SER A 397 -16.35 -3.20 -19.63
C SER A 397 -16.58 -3.33 -21.13
N ARG A 398 -15.75 -2.61 -21.91
CA ARG A 398 -15.70 -2.74 -23.39
C ARG A 398 -15.43 -4.19 -23.84
N ASP A 399 -14.85 -5.00 -22.95
CA ASP A 399 -14.51 -6.40 -23.19
C ASP A 399 -15.35 -7.42 -22.39
N LYS A 400 -16.44 -7.01 -21.70
CA LYS A 400 -17.33 -7.90 -20.92
C LYS A 400 -16.60 -8.87 -19.98
N TRP A 401 -15.81 -8.34 -19.05
CA TRP A 401 -15.11 -9.14 -18.05
C TRP A 401 -16.10 -9.81 -17.09
N ASN A 402 -16.24 -11.13 -17.19
CA ASN A 402 -17.12 -11.90 -16.32
C ASN A 402 -16.35 -12.38 -15.08
N LEU A 403 -15.86 -11.42 -14.28
CA LEU A 403 -15.00 -11.66 -13.12
C LEU A 403 -15.71 -11.37 -11.80
N THR A 404 -15.21 -11.98 -10.72
CA THR A 404 -15.60 -11.64 -9.34
C THR A 404 -14.37 -11.05 -8.63
N LEU A 405 -14.47 -9.83 -8.11
CA LEU A 405 -13.39 -9.12 -7.44
C LEU A 405 -13.90 -8.41 -6.20
N PHE A 406 -13.16 -8.55 -5.09
CA PHE A 406 -13.40 -7.89 -3.82
C PHE A 406 -12.35 -6.83 -3.56
N GLY A 407 -12.79 -5.58 -3.68
CA GLY A 407 -12.03 -4.38 -3.38
C GLY A 407 -12.04 -3.97 -1.91
N ASP A 408 -11.48 -2.80 -1.62
CA ASP A 408 -11.33 -2.22 -0.28
C ASP A 408 -12.64 -2.16 0.49
N LEU A 409 -13.78 -1.87 -0.13
CA LEU A 409 -15.08 -1.86 0.58
C LEU A 409 -15.40 -3.22 1.24
N VAL A 410 -14.99 -4.32 0.62
CA VAL A 410 -15.15 -5.66 1.19
C VAL A 410 -14.05 -5.98 2.20
N LEU A 411 -12.82 -5.54 1.93
CA LEU A 411 -11.61 -5.88 2.70
C LEU A 411 -11.35 -4.97 3.91
N SER A 412 -11.96 -3.79 3.95
CA SER A 412 -11.79 -2.82 5.04
C SER A 412 -12.29 -3.38 6.37
N ASN A 413 -11.71 -2.88 7.47
CA ASN A 413 -11.97 -3.32 8.84
C ASN A 413 -11.74 -4.83 9.07
N LYS A 414 -10.91 -5.43 8.21
CA LYS A 414 -10.49 -6.82 8.29
C LYS A 414 -8.98 -6.86 8.19
N LEU A 415 -8.37 -7.70 9.01
CA LEU A 415 -6.96 -8.04 8.87
C LEU A 415 -6.87 -9.17 7.84
N VAL A 416 -6.26 -8.90 6.69
CA VAL A 416 -6.06 -9.86 5.59
C VAL A 416 -4.59 -10.29 5.58
N LEU A 417 -4.35 -11.60 5.60
CA LEU A 417 -3.01 -12.22 5.61
C LEU A 417 -2.77 -12.94 4.30
N TYR A 418 -1.62 -12.70 3.70
CA TYR A 418 -1.16 -13.33 2.47
C TYR A 418 0.08 -14.18 2.79
N ASP A 419 -0.05 -15.50 2.70
CA ASP A 419 1.04 -16.46 2.89
C ASP A 419 1.40 -17.12 1.56
N LEU A 420 2.31 -16.47 0.80
CA LEU A 420 2.74 -16.98 -0.50
C LEU A 420 3.71 -18.15 -0.41
N GLU A 421 4.26 -18.43 0.77
CA GLU A 421 5.09 -19.61 0.99
C GLU A 421 4.21 -20.86 1.06
N ASN A 422 3.01 -20.75 1.65
CA ASN A 422 2.02 -21.82 1.75
C ASN A 422 0.88 -21.72 0.72
N GLN A 423 0.93 -20.76 -0.19
CA GLN A 423 -0.12 -20.50 -1.20
C GLN A 423 -1.51 -20.38 -0.57
N ALA A 424 -1.63 -19.58 0.48
CA ALA A 424 -2.87 -19.39 1.22
C ALA A 424 -3.10 -17.91 1.57
N ILE A 425 -4.36 -17.55 1.73
CA ILE A 425 -4.80 -16.23 2.17
C ILE A 425 -5.88 -16.39 3.23
N GLY A 426 -6.01 -15.45 4.15
CA GLY A 426 -7.05 -15.49 5.17
C GLY A 426 -7.40 -14.11 5.69
N TRP A 427 -8.51 -14.04 6.42
CA TRP A 427 -8.95 -12.78 7.00
C TRP A 427 -9.73 -12.98 8.30
N THR A 428 -9.78 -11.93 9.10
CA THR A 428 -10.62 -11.82 10.29
C THR A 428 -11.09 -10.38 10.46
N GLU A 429 -12.26 -10.20 11.06
CA GLU A 429 -12.69 -8.90 11.58
C GLU A 429 -11.61 -8.35 12.51
N TYR A 430 -11.25 -7.07 12.33
CA TYR A 430 -10.18 -6.48 13.13
C TYR A 430 -10.31 -4.97 13.27
N ASN A 431 -9.83 -4.44 14.40
CA ASN A 431 -9.71 -3.00 14.58
C ASN A 431 -8.43 -2.53 13.89
N CYS A 432 -8.56 -1.94 12.70
CA CYS A 432 -7.43 -1.48 11.90
C CYS A 432 -6.71 -0.25 12.48
N SER A 433 -7.24 0.39 13.53
CA SER A 433 -6.53 1.44 14.29
C SER A 433 -5.69 0.87 15.46
N SER A 434 -5.58 -0.45 15.58
CA SER A 434 -4.86 -1.12 16.68
C SER A 434 -3.42 -1.50 16.31
N SER A 435 -2.98 -2.70 16.69
CA SER A 435 -1.65 -3.24 16.38
C SER A 435 -1.73 -4.75 16.16
N ILE A 436 -0.78 -5.31 15.41
CA ILE A 436 -0.62 -6.75 15.19
C ILE A 436 0.74 -7.22 15.71
N GLU A 437 0.88 -8.51 15.96
CA GLU A 437 2.15 -9.12 16.36
C GLU A 437 2.83 -9.80 15.16
N LEU A 438 4.02 -9.32 14.79
CA LEU A 438 4.88 -9.94 13.80
C LEU A 438 5.97 -10.77 14.47
N LYS A 439 6.18 -11.99 13.99
CA LYS A 439 7.29 -12.85 14.40
C LYS A 439 8.44 -12.73 13.41
N ASP A 440 9.63 -12.45 13.96
CA ASP A 440 10.89 -12.56 13.24
C ASP A 440 11.28 -14.06 13.16
N GLU A 441 11.41 -14.58 11.93
CA GLU A 441 11.60 -16.01 11.70
C GLU A 441 12.94 -16.56 12.20
N ILE A 442 13.90 -15.69 12.49
CA ILE A 442 15.28 -16.09 12.82
C ILE A 442 15.53 -16.02 14.30
N THR A 443 15.21 -14.88 14.88
CA THR A 443 15.34 -14.64 16.32
C THR A 443 14.18 -15.28 17.09
N GLY A 444 13.06 -15.56 16.42
CA GLY A 444 11.82 -15.97 17.06
C GLY A 444 11.15 -14.87 17.89
N SER A 445 11.70 -13.65 17.85
CA SER A 445 11.13 -12.52 18.60
C SER A 445 9.81 -12.08 17.99
N VAL A 446 8.88 -11.69 18.85
CA VAL A 446 7.57 -11.20 18.46
C VAL A 446 7.53 -9.71 18.76
N ARG A 447 7.07 -8.92 17.80
CA ARG A 447 7.08 -7.45 17.84
C ARG A 447 5.74 -6.87 17.42
N LEU A 448 5.34 -5.79 18.07
CA LEU A 448 4.12 -5.06 17.70
C LEU A 448 4.36 -4.14 16.49
N VAL A 449 3.42 -4.16 15.56
CA VAL A 449 3.30 -3.19 14.45
C VAL A 449 1.95 -2.50 14.56
N GLY A 450 1.94 -1.17 14.55
CA GLY A 450 0.75 -0.35 14.79
C GLY A 450 0.14 0.21 13.52
N ALA A 451 -1.04 0.81 13.67
CA ALA A 451 -1.69 1.54 12.60
C ALA A 451 -1.01 2.89 12.34
N HIS A 452 -1.02 3.30 11.07
CA HIS A 452 -0.56 4.58 10.58
C HIS A 452 -1.70 5.34 9.92
N SER A 453 -1.59 6.66 9.88
CA SER A 453 -2.45 7.51 9.06
C SER A 453 -1.57 8.62 8.48
N LEU A 454 -0.97 8.34 7.32
CA LEU A 454 -0.21 9.35 6.61
C LEU A 454 -1.16 10.45 6.12
N SER A 455 -0.85 11.71 6.47
CA SER A 455 -1.45 12.87 5.84
C SER A 455 -0.51 13.39 4.75
N SER A 456 -1.07 13.69 3.58
CA SER A 456 -0.35 14.35 2.47
C SER A 456 -0.09 15.84 2.73
N GLY A 457 -0.69 16.40 3.79
CA GLY A 457 -0.41 17.75 4.26
C GLY A 457 1.02 17.87 4.77
N SER A 458 1.75 18.89 4.33
CA SER A 458 3.08 19.21 4.84
C SER A 458 3.05 19.25 6.38
N SER A 459 3.58 18.23 7.04
CA SER A 459 3.71 18.25 8.49
C SER A 459 4.68 19.37 8.83
N LEU A 460 4.18 20.44 9.44
CA LEU A 460 5.01 21.38 10.17
C LEU A 460 5.77 20.56 11.21
N THR A 461 7.04 20.26 10.95
CA THR A 461 7.87 19.59 11.94
C THR A 461 7.84 20.42 13.23
N ALA A 462 7.96 19.79 14.40
CA ALA A 462 7.99 20.53 15.67
C ALA A 462 9.06 21.65 15.65
N GLN A 463 10.16 21.45 14.91
CA GLN A 463 11.17 22.46 14.63
C GLN A 463 10.68 23.61 13.76
N MET A 464 9.93 23.36 12.67
CA MET A 464 9.32 24.42 11.86
C MET A 464 8.22 25.17 12.62
N ALA A 465 7.42 24.48 13.44
CA ALA A 465 6.45 25.13 14.30
C ALA A 465 7.13 26.04 15.34
N LEU A 466 8.24 25.58 15.92
CA LEU A 466 9.03 26.36 16.87
C LEU A 466 9.71 27.57 16.22
N THR A 467 10.24 27.43 15.00
CA THR A 467 10.85 28.57 14.29
C THR A 467 9.82 29.60 13.84
N ILE A 468 8.64 29.18 13.36
CA ILE A 468 7.54 30.08 13.04
C ILE A 468 7.03 30.79 14.30
N PHE A 469 6.88 30.06 15.42
CA PHE A 469 6.49 30.66 16.69
C PHE A 469 7.50 31.71 17.17
N LEU A 470 8.80 31.42 17.09
CA LEU A 470 9.86 32.36 17.47
C LEU A 470 9.90 33.60 16.55
N LEU A 471 9.68 33.43 15.24
CA LEU A 471 9.58 34.53 14.28
C LEU A 471 8.38 35.43 14.56
N LEU A 472 7.22 34.85 14.86
CA LEU A 472 6.00 35.59 15.20
C LEU A 472 6.17 36.37 16.51
N VAL A 473 6.80 35.77 17.53
CA VAL A 473 7.12 36.47 18.78
C VAL A 473 8.07 37.65 18.54
N ALA A 474 9.09 37.49 17.70
CA ALA A 474 10.01 38.58 17.36
C ALA A 474 9.32 39.72 16.58
N LEU A 475 8.43 39.40 15.65
CA LEU A 475 7.65 40.39 14.89
C LEU A 475 6.65 41.14 15.79
N LEU A 476 5.93 40.44 16.66
CA LEU A 476 4.98 41.04 17.60
C LEU A 476 5.69 41.98 18.59
N HIS A 477 6.89 41.60 19.04
CA HIS A 477 7.69 42.42 19.95
C HIS A 477 8.23 43.67 19.25
N ASN A 478 8.69 43.56 17.99
CA ASN A 478 9.06 44.73 17.20
C ASN A 478 7.88 45.68 16.97
N TYR A 479 6.68 45.14 16.75
CA TYR A 479 5.47 45.95 16.55
C TYR A 479 5.03 46.69 17.82
N LEU A 480 5.20 46.07 19.00
CA LEU A 480 4.77 46.64 20.29
C LEU A 480 5.79 47.61 20.93
N PHE A 481 7.08 47.50 20.58
CA PHE A 481 8.15 48.21 21.30
C PHE A 481 9.05 49.11 20.43
N ASN A 482 8.82 49.18 19.11
CA ASN A 482 9.50 50.13 18.20
C ASN A 482 8.57 51.21 17.63
N TRP A 483 7.65 51.72 18.46
CA TRP A 483 7.08 53.06 18.33
C TRP A 483 7.43 53.92 19.54
#